data_AF-A0A9Q1C4X7-F1
#
_entry.id   AF-A0A9Q1C4X7-F1
#
_cell.length_a   1.000
_cell.length_b   1.000
_cell.length_c   1.000
_cell.angle_alpha   90.00
_cell.angle_beta   90.00
_cell.angle_gamma   90.00
#
_symmetry.space_group_name_H-M   'P 1'
#
loop_
_entity.id
_entity.type
_entity.pdbx_description
1 polymer ?
#
loop_
_entity_poly.entity_id
_entity_poly.type
_entity_poly.pdbx_seq_one_letter_code
_entity_poly.pdbx_strand_id
1 'polypeptide(L)'
;MKRFEEYCTPKKNVTYERHLFFTGSQQTDEAIDQYATELKRRAKSCEFDELKEGLLRDRIVCGCGSNLLREKLLRTQDLTLDEALQMCRANEAIKAKMKTLTDGQETVAVIRKQNFNKERRLKQHKVNATDVAFLQIMITAQH
;
A
#
# COMPACT_ATOMS: atom_id res chain seq x y z
N MET A 1 38.58 -36.88 -13.71
CA MET A 1 37.94 -35.76 -14.41
C MET A 1 37.56 -34.61 -13.46
N LYS A 2 38.48 -34.10 -12.61
CA LYS A 2 38.17 -32.99 -11.68
C LYS A 2 38.67 -31.61 -12.14
N ARG A 3 39.52 -31.55 -13.17
CA ARG A 3 40.19 -30.30 -13.61
C ARG A 3 39.40 -29.45 -14.61
N PHE A 4 38.38 -30.01 -15.28
CA PHE A 4 37.64 -29.29 -16.33
C PHE A 4 36.48 -28.46 -15.76
N GLU A 5 35.79 -28.95 -14.73
CA GLU A 5 34.67 -28.24 -14.09
C GLU A 5 35.12 -26.97 -13.36
N GLU A 6 36.33 -26.96 -12.79
CA GLU A 6 36.95 -25.78 -12.15
C GLU A 6 37.27 -24.64 -13.14
N TYR A 7 37.42 -24.96 -14.43
CA TYR A 7 37.83 -23.98 -15.46
C TYR A 7 36.65 -23.48 -16.31
N CYS A 8 35.58 -24.26 -16.42
CA CYS A 8 34.41 -23.92 -17.25
C CYS A 8 33.24 -23.32 -16.46
N THR A 9 33.32 -23.22 -15.13
CA THR A 9 32.32 -22.51 -14.34
C THR A 9 32.81 -21.06 -14.14
N PRO A 10 32.09 -20.03 -14.62
CA PRO A 10 32.44 -18.66 -14.32
C PRO A 10 32.58 -18.53 -12.80
N LYS A 11 33.76 -18.12 -12.32
CA LYS A 11 33.96 -17.92 -10.88
C LYS A 11 32.90 -16.94 -10.40
N LYS A 12 32.02 -17.42 -9.54
CA LYS A 12 30.95 -16.66 -8.91
C LYS A 12 31.54 -15.42 -8.25
N ASN A 13 31.13 -14.24 -8.71
CA ASN A 13 31.59 -12.99 -8.15
C ASN A 13 30.76 -12.64 -6.91
N VAL A 14 31.15 -13.20 -5.76
CA VAL A 14 30.45 -13.01 -4.47
C VAL A 14 30.31 -11.52 -4.13
N THR A 15 31.31 -10.70 -4.45
CA THR A 15 31.24 -9.24 -4.23
C THR A 15 30.11 -8.60 -5.01
N TYR A 16 29.92 -8.99 -6.28
CA TYR A 16 28.82 -8.51 -7.11
C TYR A 16 27.45 -8.96 -6.57
N GLU A 17 27.33 -10.23 -6.17
CA GLU A 17 26.09 -10.77 -5.58
C GLU A 17 25.71 -10.04 -4.29
N ARG A 18 26.70 -9.80 -3.41
CA ARG A 18 26.51 -9.02 -2.18
C ARG A 18 26.13 -7.58 -2.47
N HIS A 19 26.73 -6.95 -3.48
CA HIS A 19 26.32 -5.62 -3.91
C HIS A 19 24.83 -5.60 -4.30
N LEU A 20 24.40 -6.54 -5.15
CA LEU A 20 23.00 -6.69 -5.56
C LEU A 20 22.03 -6.98 -4.41
N PHE A 21 22.49 -7.68 -3.37
CA PHE A 21 21.72 -7.90 -2.15
C PHE A 21 21.57 -6.61 -1.34
N PHE A 22 22.68 -5.90 -1.08
CA PHE A 22 22.69 -4.72 -0.21
C PHE A 22 22.07 -3.47 -0.85
N THR A 23 22.06 -3.37 -2.18
CA THR A 23 21.41 -2.27 -2.90
C THR A 23 19.95 -2.54 -3.27
N GLY A 24 19.48 -3.78 -3.09
CA GLY A 24 18.09 -4.14 -3.35
C GLY A 24 17.12 -3.54 -2.32
N SER A 25 16.08 -2.87 -2.79
CA SER A 25 14.97 -2.33 -1.99
C SER A 25 13.62 -2.86 -2.49
N GLN A 26 12.61 -2.82 -1.62
CA GLN A 26 11.22 -3.06 -1.99
C GLN A 26 10.83 -2.06 -3.09
N GLN A 27 10.27 -2.56 -4.19
CA GLN A 27 9.76 -1.73 -5.27
C GLN A 27 8.42 -1.09 -4.90
N THR A 28 8.04 -0.04 -5.62
CA THR A 28 6.70 0.54 -5.49
C THR A 28 5.66 -0.54 -5.76
N ASP A 29 4.67 -0.65 -4.88
CA ASP A 29 3.58 -1.64 -4.93
C ASP A 29 4.00 -3.12 -4.85
N GLU A 30 5.27 -3.42 -4.57
CA GLU A 30 5.73 -4.79 -4.30
C GLU A 30 5.29 -5.23 -2.89
N ALA A 31 4.71 -6.42 -2.77
CA ALA A 31 4.35 -6.98 -1.47
C ALA A 31 5.59 -7.43 -0.69
N ILE A 32 5.57 -7.34 0.64
CA ILE A 32 6.73 -7.70 1.45
C ILE A 32 7.20 -9.14 1.24
N ASP A 33 6.27 -10.08 1.02
CA ASP A 33 6.61 -11.48 0.80
C ASP A 33 7.32 -11.70 -0.55
N GLN A 34 7.02 -10.88 -1.56
CA GLN A 34 7.74 -10.89 -2.85
C GLN A 34 9.17 -10.37 -2.66
N TYR A 35 9.31 -9.22 -1.99
CA TYR A 35 10.61 -8.63 -1.69
C TYR A 35 11.49 -9.58 -0.87
N ALA A 36 10.92 -10.18 0.18
CA ALA A 36 11.63 -11.15 1.03
C ALA A 36 12.04 -12.42 0.26
N THR A 37 11.21 -12.87 -0.68
CA THR A 37 11.54 -14.01 -1.55
C THR A 37 12.72 -13.70 -2.45
N GLU A 38 12.74 -12.52 -3.06
CA GLU A 38 13.86 -12.08 -3.91
C GLU A 38 15.15 -11.90 -3.11
N LEU A 39 15.07 -11.31 -1.91
CA LEU A 39 16.21 -11.22 -0.99
C LEU A 39 16.76 -12.60 -0.62
N LYS A 40 15.88 -13.55 -0.26
CA LYS A 40 16.27 -14.94 0.04
C LYS A 40 16.91 -15.62 -1.16
N ARG A 41 16.44 -15.33 -2.38
CA ARG A 41 17.04 -15.84 -3.62
C ARG A 41 18.47 -15.32 -3.82
N ARG A 42 18.69 -14.01 -3.67
CA ARG A 42 20.02 -13.38 -3.77
C ARG A 42 20.98 -13.83 -2.67
N ALA A 43 20.48 -13.99 -1.44
CA ALA A 43 21.30 -14.43 -0.32
C ALA A 43 21.94 -15.82 -0.54
N LYS A 44 21.36 -16.69 -1.39
CA LYS A 44 21.92 -18.03 -1.69
C LYS A 44 23.31 -17.94 -2.34
N SER A 45 23.57 -16.89 -3.12
CA SER A 45 24.86 -16.66 -3.77
C SER A 45 25.81 -15.77 -2.96
N CYS A 46 25.42 -15.32 -1.77
CA CYS A 46 26.22 -14.33 -1.03
C CYS A 46 27.21 -14.91 -0.02
N GLU A 47 27.18 -16.22 0.27
CA GLU A 47 28.08 -16.87 1.25
C GLU A 47 28.04 -16.14 2.60
N PHE A 48 26.83 -15.95 3.13
CA PHE A 48 26.61 -15.27 4.41
C PHE A 48 26.64 -16.21 5.61
N ASP A 49 26.61 -17.52 5.37
CA ASP A 49 26.65 -18.55 6.40
C ASP A 49 25.65 -18.28 7.54
N GLU A 50 26.14 -18.27 8.79
CA GLU A 50 25.34 -18.06 10.01
C GLU A 50 24.72 -16.66 10.08
N LEU A 51 25.28 -15.67 9.37
CA LEU A 51 24.77 -14.30 9.37
C LEU A 51 23.57 -14.11 8.44
N LYS A 52 23.21 -15.11 7.63
CA LYS A 52 22.18 -14.98 6.60
C LYS A 52 20.85 -14.46 7.12
N GLU A 53 20.34 -15.02 8.22
CA GLU A 53 19.05 -14.60 8.81
C GLU A 53 19.10 -13.16 9.34
N GLY A 54 20.17 -12.79 10.04
CA GLY A 54 20.38 -11.43 10.53
C GLY A 54 20.48 -10.40 9.39
N LEU A 55 21.24 -10.72 8.34
CA LEU A 55 21.39 -9.84 7.18
C LEU A 55 20.09 -9.70 6.36
N LEU A 56 19.28 -10.76 6.26
CA LEU A 56 17.95 -10.68 5.66
C LEU A 56 17.06 -9.73 6.46
N ARG A 57 17.04 -9.86 7.79
CA ARG A 57 16.27 -8.96 8.67
C ARG A 57 16.72 -7.51 8.46
N ASP A 58 18.01 -7.25 8.55
CA ASP A 58 18.56 -5.89 8.45
C ASP A 58 18.26 -5.28 7.07
N ARG A 59 18.31 -6.10 6.01
CA ARG A 59 17.96 -5.66 4.65
C ARG A 59 16.46 -5.37 4.50
N ILE A 60 15.58 -6.14 5.16
CA ILE A 60 14.13 -5.83 5.21
C ILE A 60 13.90 -4.47 5.89
N VAL A 61 14.53 -4.22 7.03
CA VAL A 61 14.39 -2.94 7.76
C VAL A 61 14.85 -1.77 6.87
N CYS A 62 16.06 -1.87 6.29
CA CYS A 62 16.63 -0.82 5.46
C CYS A 62 15.90 -0.66 4.11
N GLY A 63 15.38 -1.74 3.55
CA GLY A 63 14.82 -1.79 2.20
C GLY A 63 13.31 -1.67 2.10
N CYS A 64 12.58 -1.69 3.22
CA CYS A 64 11.12 -1.49 3.20
C CYS A 64 10.77 -0.06 2.74
N GLY A 65 9.69 0.06 1.96
CA GLY A 65 9.29 1.32 1.31
C GLY A 65 8.63 2.35 2.23
N SER A 66 8.39 2.03 3.50
CA SER A 66 7.64 2.89 4.43
C SER A 66 8.48 3.34 5.61
N ASN A 67 8.78 4.63 5.70
CA ASN A 67 9.57 5.20 6.80
C ASN A 67 8.91 4.96 8.18
N LEU A 68 7.59 5.05 8.27
CA LEU A 68 6.86 4.76 9.51
C LEU A 68 6.97 3.28 9.92
N LEU A 69 6.95 2.36 8.96
CA LEU A 69 7.18 0.94 9.23
C LEU A 69 8.63 0.70 9.68
N ARG A 70 9.60 1.32 8.99
CA ARG A 70 11.01 1.25 9.36
C ARG A 70 11.25 1.73 10.79
N GLU A 71 10.64 2.85 11.18
CA GLU A 71 10.73 3.37 12.54
C GLU A 71 10.19 2.36 13.57
N LYS A 72 9.03 1.74 13.31
CA LYS A 72 8.46 0.71 14.20
C LYS A 72 9.38 -0.50 14.33
N LEU A 73 9.94 -0.99 13.22
CA LEU A 73 10.90 -2.10 13.23
C LEU A 73 12.13 -1.74 14.08
N LEU A 74 12.71 -0.55 13.90
CA LEU A 74 13.90 -0.10 14.64
C LEU A 74 13.66 0.13 16.14
N ARG A 75 12.40 0.31 16.57
CA ARG A 75 12.03 0.41 17.99
C ARG A 75 11.89 -0.95 18.68
N THR A 76 11.82 -2.04 17.92
CA THR A 76 11.61 -3.38 18.45
C THR A 76 12.95 -3.96 18.91
N GLN A 77 13.06 -4.25 20.21
CA GLN A 77 14.25 -4.90 20.78
C GLN A 77 14.31 -6.36 20.33
N ASP A 78 15.52 -6.88 20.11
CA ASP A 78 15.76 -8.27 19.73
C ASP A 78 14.96 -8.75 18.50
N LEU A 79 14.68 -7.82 17.58
CA LEU A 79 13.89 -8.08 16.38
C LEU A 79 14.42 -9.29 15.61
N THR A 80 13.54 -10.24 15.34
CA THR A 80 13.83 -11.43 14.52
C THR A 80 13.40 -11.23 13.06
N LEU A 81 13.91 -12.06 12.14
CA LEU A 81 13.45 -12.01 10.74
C LEU A 81 11.95 -12.31 10.62
N ASP A 82 11.45 -13.29 11.37
CA ASP A 82 10.04 -13.67 11.33
C ASP A 82 9.15 -12.54 11.87
N GLU A 83 9.51 -11.95 13.00
CA GLU A 83 8.78 -10.82 13.57
C GLU A 83 8.77 -9.61 12.63
N ALA A 84 9.91 -9.30 11.99
CA ALA A 84 9.98 -8.24 10.99
C ALA A 84 9.00 -8.47 9.83
N LEU A 85 8.93 -9.71 9.31
CA LEU A 85 7.99 -10.09 8.26
C LEU A 85 6.53 -10.00 8.73
N GLN A 86 6.23 -10.48 9.94
CA GLN A 86 4.88 -10.37 10.51
C GLN A 86 4.43 -8.91 10.65
N MET A 87 5.29 -8.03 11.16
CA MET A 87 5.02 -6.60 11.29
C MET A 87 4.77 -5.94 9.92
N CYS A 88 5.56 -6.29 8.90
CA CYS A 88 5.36 -5.82 7.54
C CYS A 88 4.00 -6.26 6.96
N ARG A 89 3.65 -7.54 7.07
CA ARG A 89 2.36 -8.08 6.61
C ARG A 89 1.18 -7.42 7.31
N ALA A 90 1.28 -7.22 8.63
CA ALA A 90 0.26 -6.54 9.41
C ALA A 90 0.07 -5.09 8.94
N ASN A 91 1.17 -4.38 8.63
CA ASN A 91 1.12 -3.03 8.10
C ASN A 91 0.46 -2.96 6.71
N GLU A 92 0.76 -3.90 5.82
CA GLU A 92 0.09 -4.00 4.52
C GLU A 92 -1.41 -4.27 4.66
N ALA A 93 -1.80 -5.21 5.53
CA ALA A 93 -3.20 -5.53 5.79
C ALA A 93 -3.97 -4.32 6.36
N ILE A 94 -3.36 -3.56 7.29
CA ILE A 94 -3.95 -2.33 7.85
C ILE A 94 -4.10 -1.26 6.76
N LYS A 95 -3.08 -1.05 5.92
CA LYS A 95 -3.16 -0.09 4.80
C LYS A 95 -4.29 -0.43 3.83
N ALA A 96 -4.43 -1.71 3.48
CA ALA A 96 -5.50 -2.18 2.61
C ALA A 96 -6.89 -1.90 3.23
N LYS A 97 -7.08 -2.25 4.51
CA LYS A 97 -8.33 -1.98 5.22
C LYS A 97 -8.64 -0.49 5.35
N MET A 98 -7.63 0.32 5.68
CA MET A 98 -7.78 1.77 5.81
C MET A 98 -8.19 2.42 4.50
N LYS A 99 -7.60 1.99 3.37
CA LYS A 99 -8.01 2.43 2.04
C LYS A 99 -9.49 2.15 1.77
N THR A 100 -9.98 0.96 2.12
CA THR A 100 -11.41 0.63 1.99
C THR A 100 -12.29 1.54 2.87
N LEU A 101 -11.84 1.88 4.08
CA LEU A 101 -12.57 2.78 4.98
C LEU A 101 -12.65 4.21 4.42
N THR A 102 -11.54 4.75 3.89
CA THR A 102 -11.50 6.10 3.33
C THR A 102 -12.35 6.21 2.06
N ASP A 103 -12.25 5.22 1.17
CA ASP A 103 -13.01 5.20 -0.09
C ASP A 103 -14.53 5.07 0.20
N GLY A 104 -14.89 4.31 1.24
CA GLY A 104 -16.27 4.22 1.73
C GLY A 104 -16.80 5.54 2.34
N GLN A 105 -15.96 6.33 3.00
CA GLN A 105 -16.35 7.63 3.54
C GLN A 105 -16.55 8.67 2.45
N GLU A 106 -15.70 8.69 1.42
CA GLU A 106 -15.84 9.60 0.29
C GLU A 106 -17.13 9.35 -0.49
N THR A 107 -17.45 8.09 -0.78
CA THR A 107 -18.69 7.71 -1.48
C THR A 107 -19.94 8.13 -0.70
N VAL A 108 -19.98 7.90 0.62
CA VAL A 108 -21.10 8.34 1.47
C VAL A 108 -21.22 9.87 1.52
N ALA A 109 -20.10 10.59 1.57
CA ALA A 109 -20.10 12.06 1.56
C ALA A 109 -20.64 12.62 0.23
N VAL A 110 -20.30 12.00 -0.90
CA VAL A 110 -20.81 12.38 -2.23
C VAL A 110 -22.32 12.12 -2.33
N ILE A 111 -22.79 10.94 -1.89
CA ILE A 111 -24.23 10.59 -1.91
C ILE A 111 -25.03 11.57 -1.04
N ARG A 112 -24.53 11.93 0.15
CA ARG A 112 -25.17 12.92 1.02
C ARG A 112 -25.32 14.29 0.35
N LYS A 113 -24.26 14.77 -0.32
CA LYS A 113 -24.31 16.05 -1.08
C LYS A 113 -25.31 16.00 -2.23
N GLN A 114 -25.37 14.88 -2.97
CA GLN A 114 -26.32 14.70 -4.07
C GLN A 114 -27.77 14.69 -3.58
N ASN A 115 -28.06 13.96 -2.50
CA ASN A 115 -29.39 13.92 -1.90
C ASN A 115 -29.83 15.31 -1.41
N PHE A 116 -28.93 16.04 -0.75
CA PHE A 116 -29.22 17.40 -0.29
C PHE A 116 -29.54 18.36 -1.46
N ASN A 117 -28.79 18.28 -2.56
CA ASN A 117 -29.04 19.08 -3.75
C ASN A 117 -30.35 18.69 -4.46
N LYS A 118 -30.70 17.39 -4.48
CA LYS A 118 -31.96 16.90 -5.05
C LYS A 118 -33.16 17.39 -4.24
N GLU A 119 -33.09 17.34 -2.92
CA GLU A 119 -34.14 17.85 -2.03
C GLU A 119 -34.33 19.37 -2.19
N ARG A 120 -33.24 20.14 -2.31
CA ARG A 120 -33.32 21.59 -2.57
C ARG A 120 -34.00 21.89 -3.90
N ARG A 121 -33.65 21.18 -4.97
CA ARG A 121 -34.28 21.34 -6.30
C ARG A 121 -35.78 21.00 -6.27
N LEU A 122 -36.15 19.93 -5.58
CA LEU A 122 -37.56 19.52 -5.42
C LEU A 122 -38.37 20.55 -4.62
N LYS A 123 -37.80 21.11 -3.55
CA LYS A 123 -38.46 22.19 -2.78
C LYS A 123 -38.63 23.46 -3.61
N GLN A 124 -37.62 23.85 -4.39
CA GLN A 124 -37.68 25.04 -5.24
C GLN A 124 -38.69 24.87 -6.40
N HIS A 125 -38.78 23.68 -7.00
CA HIS A 125 -39.80 23.37 -8.00
C HIS A 125 -41.22 23.43 -7.43
N LYS A 126 -41.43 22.93 -6.20
CA LYS A 126 -42.75 23.01 -5.54
C LYS A 126 -43.16 24.44 -5.25
N VAL A 127 -42.25 25.28 -4.75
CA VAL A 127 -42.51 26.71 -4.46
C VAL A 127 -42.87 27.45 -5.75
N ASN A 128 -42.09 27.25 -6.82
CA ASN A 128 -42.39 27.87 -8.11
C ASN A 128 -43.75 27.43 -8.67
N ALA A 129 -44.12 26.15 -8.51
CA ALA A 129 -45.42 25.65 -8.95
C ALA A 129 -46.59 26.24 -8.16
N THR A 130 -46.44 26.44 -6.84
CA THR A 130 -47.47 27.08 -6.00
C THR A 130 -47.63 28.56 -6.33
N ASP A 131 -46.52 29.27 -6.59
CA ASP A 131 -46.58 30.69 -6.95
C ASP A 131 -47.31 30.90 -8.29
N VAL A 132 -47.01 30.06 -9.29
CA VAL A 132 -47.69 30.10 -10.60
C VAL A 132 -49.19 29.79 -10.46
N ALA A 133 -49.56 28.81 -9.64
CA ALA A 133 -50.97 28.49 -9.39
C ALA A 133 -51.72 29.65 -8.70
N PHE A 134 -51.08 30.35 -7.75
CA PHE A 134 -51.65 31.53 -7.10
C PHE A 134 -51.87 32.69 -8.08
N LEU A 135 -50.88 32.97 -8.93
CA LEU A 135 -51.00 33.99 -9.98
C LEU A 135 -52.15 33.66 -10.96
N GLN A 136 -52.28 32.41 -11.38
CA GLN A 136 -53.35 31.99 -12.29
C GLN A 136 -54.74 32.16 -11.65
N ILE A 137 -54.90 31.79 -10.37
CA ILE A 137 -56.16 31.95 -9.63
C ILE A 137 -56.56 33.43 -9.52
N MET A 138 -55.60 34.31 -9.22
CA MET A 138 -55.86 35.75 -9.09
C MET A 138 -56.28 36.38 -10.43
N ILE A 139 -55.67 35.96 -11.54
CA ILE A 139 -56.06 36.42 -12.88
C ILE A 139 -57.48 35.95 -13.24
N THR A 140 -57.84 34.70 -12.91
CA THR A 140 -59.18 34.17 -13.20
C THR A 140 -60.30 34.74 -12.32
N ALA A 141 -59.98 35.31 -11.15
CA ALA A 141 -60.98 35.89 -10.24
C ALA A 141 -61.35 37.36 -10.55
N GLN A 142 -60.66 38.00 -11.51
CA GLN A 142 -60.90 39.40 -11.92
C GLN A 142 -61.81 39.53 -13.16
N HIS A 143 -62.40 38.43 -13.64
CA HIS A 143 -63.36 38.37 -14.73
C HIS A 143 -64.66 37.73 -14.26
#